data_AF-A0A4P7N0J5-F1
#
_entry.id   AF-A0A4P7N0J5-F1
#
_cell.length_a   1.000
_cell.length_b   1.000
_cell.length_c   1.000
_cell.angle_alpha   90.00
_cell.angle_beta   90.00
_cell.angle_gamma   90.00
#
_symmetry.space_group_name_H-M   'P 1'
#
loop_
_entity.id
_entity.type
_entity.pdbx_description
1 polymer ?
#
loop_
_entity_poly.entity_id
_entity_poly.type
_entity_poly.pdbx_seq_one_letter_code
_entity_poly.pdbx_strand_id
1 'polypeptide(L)'
;MAAAMATQQLRLQLPRLSFLSSNSFATTYIRQLSLPLFPSVKFALPAISLGLPSIPSIPALLGEIWEGILRAVPKKKTSHMKKRHRQMAGKALKDQTAICKCPACGGLKRMHYLCPFCTEKIKKALKDSVEDHAEPR
;
A
#
# COMPACT_ATOMS: atom_id res chain seq x y z
N MET A 1 73.07 -0.47 -26.72
CA MET A 1 71.76 -1.16 -26.86
C MET A 1 71.34 -1.70 -25.51
N ALA A 2 70.59 -0.93 -24.73
CA ALA A 2 69.87 -1.45 -23.55
C ALA A 2 68.76 -0.45 -23.20
N ALA A 3 67.52 -0.77 -23.57
CA ALA A 3 66.34 -0.03 -23.15
C ALA A 3 65.63 -0.87 -22.09
N ALA A 4 65.58 -0.36 -20.86
CA ALA A 4 64.81 -0.97 -19.78
C ALA A 4 63.35 -0.53 -19.89
N MET A 5 62.43 -1.47 -20.09
CA MET A 5 61.00 -1.20 -20.09
C MET A 5 60.47 -1.22 -18.64
N ALA A 6 60.06 -0.06 -18.14
CA ALA A 6 59.33 0.05 -16.87
C ALA A 6 57.82 -0.09 -17.15
N THR A 7 57.23 -1.19 -16.69
CA THR A 7 55.78 -1.43 -16.74
C THR A 7 55.08 -0.67 -15.62
N GLN A 8 54.35 0.40 -15.97
CA GLN A 8 53.44 1.10 -15.05
C GLN A 8 52.10 0.35 -14.97
N GLN A 9 51.79 -0.20 -13.79
CA GLN A 9 50.51 -0.81 -13.46
C GLN A 9 49.53 0.29 -13.03
N LEU A 10 48.53 0.57 -13.87
CA LEU A 10 47.43 1.49 -13.59
C LEU A 10 46.43 0.79 -12.65
N ARG A 11 46.58 1.01 -11.34
CA ARG A 11 45.58 0.60 -10.34
C ARG A 11 44.41 1.59 -10.36
N LEU A 12 43.31 1.19 -10.99
CA LEU A 12 42.03 1.87 -10.83
C LEU A 12 41.46 1.57 -9.43
N GLN A 13 41.58 2.55 -8.52
CA GLN A 13 40.88 2.54 -7.25
C GLN A 13 39.41 2.91 -7.48
N LEU A 14 38.51 1.96 -7.31
CA LEU A 14 37.07 2.22 -7.24
C LEU A 14 36.71 2.73 -5.84
N PRO A 15 35.89 3.78 -5.71
CA PRO A 15 35.43 4.26 -4.41
C PRO A 15 34.47 3.25 -3.80
N ARG A 16 34.78 2.87 -2.56
CA ARG A 16 33.94 2.03 -1.70
C ARG A 16 32.67 2.81 -1.36
N LEU A 17 31.57 2.53 -2.07
CA LEU A 17 30.25 3.05 -1.71
C LEU A 17 29.85 2.50 -0.33
N SER A 18 29.95 3.37 0.67
CA SER A 18 29.37 3.16 1.99
C SER A 18 27.85 3.09 1.83
N PHE A 19 27.32 1.89 1.97
CA PHE A 19 25.90 1.64 2.14
C PHE A 19 25.44 2.36 3.42
N LEU A 20 24.88 3.56 3.26
CA LEU A 20 24.06 4.18 4.30
C LEU A 20 22.76 3.39 4.37
N SER A 21 22.78 2.33 5.17
CA SER A 21 21.57 1.66 5.63
C SER A 21 20.83 2.62 6.55
N SER A 22 19.99 3.48 5.96
CA SER A 22 19.03 4.28 6.70
C SER A 22 17.99 3.32 7.26
N ASN A 23 18.24 2.85 8.47
CA ASN A 23 17.26 2.13 9.27
C ASN A 23 16.27 3.17 9.80
N SER A 24 15.38 3.64 8.93
CA SER A 24 14.21 4.38 9.36
C SER A 24 13.29 3.37 10.00
N PHE A 25 13.43 3.22 11.33
CA PHE A 25 12.45 2.55 12.17
C PHE A 25 11.15 3.33 12.01
N ALA A 26 10.31 2.88 11.07
CA ALA A 26 8.94 3.29 10.99
C ALA A 26 8.28 2.87 12.30
N THR A 27 8.17 3.83 13.22
CA THR A 27 7.35 3.71 14.41
C THR A 27 5.92 3.45 13.95
N THR A 28 5.54 2.18 13.94
CA THR A 28 4.15 1.78 13.76
C THR A 28 3.43 2.22 15.01
N TYR A 29 2.77 3.38 14.93
CA TYR A 29 1.79 3.80 15.91
C TYR A 29 0.66 2.77 15.87
N ILE A 30 0.74 1.76 16.74
CA ILE A 30 -0.34 0.80 16.95
C ILE A 30 -1.47 1.62 17.56
N ARG A 31 -2.40 2.06 16.71
CA ARG A 31 -3.75 2.42 17.13
C ARG A 31 -4.29 1.16 17.79
N GLN A 32 -4.33 1.18 19.13
CA GLN A 32 -5.10 0.22 19.90
C GLN A 32 -6.54 0.33 19.42
N LEU A 33 -6.89 -0.56 18.49
CA LEU A 33 -8.27 -0.82 18.14
C LEU A 33 -8.78 -1.68 19.31
N SER A 34 -9.26 -1.04 20.36
CA SER A 34 -10.13 -1.67 21.34
C SER A 34 -11.41 -2.03 20.59
N LEU A 35 -11.38 -3.17 19.89
CA LEU A 35 -12.61 -3.80 19.45
C LEU A 35 -13.42 -4.09 20.73
N PRO A 36 -14.69 -3.68 20.81
CA PRO A 36 -15.56 -4.24 21.82
C PRO A 36 -15.58 -5.75 21.58
N LEU A 37 -14.97 -6.42 22.55
CA LEU A 37 -15.25 -7.78 23.00
C LEU A 37 -16.52 -8.31 22.34
N PHE A 38 -16.32 -9.19 21.37
CA PHE A 38 -17.30 -10.00 20.64
C PHE A 38 -18.77 -9.57 20.82
N PRO A 39 -19.48 -9.10 19.78
CA PRO A 39 -20.93 -9.19 19.85
C PRO A 39 -21.25 -10.65 20.16
N SER A 40 -21.90 -10.89 21.30
CA SER A 40 -22.40 -12.22 21.66
C SER A 40 -23.51 -12.52 20.66
N VAL A 41 -23.10 -12.91 19.45
CA VAL A 41 -23.99 -13.50 18.47
C VAL A 41 -24.34 -14.84 19.09
N LYS A 42 -25.43 -14.85 19.84
CA LYS A 42 -26.16 -16.08 20.10
C LYS A 42 -26.67 -16.53 18.74
N PHE A 43 -25.79 -17.19 18.00
CA PHE A 43 -26.20 -18.20 17.06
C PHE A 43 -26.99 -19.19 17.90
N ALA A 44 -28.30 -18.97 17.98
CA ALA A 44 -29.22 -20.08 17.99
C ALA A 44 -28.90 -20.81 16.69
N LEU A 45 -27.91 -21.70 16.76
CA LEU A 45 -27.83 -22.83 15.87
C LEU A 45 -29.13 -23.57 16.20
N PRO A 46 -30.18 -23.55 15.35
CA PRO A 46 -30.94 -24.77 15.28
C PRO A 46 -29.88 -25.84 15.08
N ALA A 47 -29.92 -26.88 15.90
CA ALA A 47 -29.26 -28.11 15.53
C ALA A 47 -29.89 -28.48 14.19
N ILE A 48 -29.33 -27.96 13.09
CA ILE A 48 -29.57 -28.46 11.77
C ILE A 48 -28.81 -29.77 11.82
N SER A 49 -29.48 -30.77 12.40
CA SER A 49 -29.31 -32.14 11.99
C SER A 49 -29.70 -32.13 10.51
N LEU A 50 -28.74 -31.73 9.67
CA LEU A 50 -28.74 -32.14 8.29
C LEU A 50 -28.62 -33.65 8.39
N GLY A 51 -29.78 -34.32 8.48
CA GLY A 51 -29.95 -35.77 8.43
C GLY A 51 -29.60 -36.29 7.05
N LEU A 52 -28.41 -35.93 6.58
CA LEU A 52 -27.75 -36.43 5.40
C LEU A 52 -26.61 -37.30 5.94
N PRO A 53 -26.59 -38.61 5.65
CA PRO A 53 -25.66 -39.59 6.24
C PRO A 53 -24.19 -39.39 5.81
N SER A 54 -23.83 -38.22 5.28
CA SER A 54 -22.55 -37.93 4.64
C SER A 54 -21.93 -36.59 5.03
N ILE A 55 -22.49 -35.84 6.00
CA ILE A 55 -21.88 -34.57 6.45
C ILE A 55 -21.17 -34.81 7.80
N PRO A 56 -19.82 -34.86 7.83
CA PRO A 56 -19.07 -35.05 9.06
C PRO A 56 -19.30 -33.88 10.03
N SER A 57 -19.39 -34.20 11.32
CA SER A 57 -19.56 -33.25 12.43
C SER A 57 -18.61 -32.06 12.30
N ILE A 58 -19.13 -30.84 12.52
CA ILE A 58 -18.40 -29.55 12.49
C ILE A 58 -16.94 -29.61 13.03
N PRO A 59 -16.61 -30.28 14.16
CA PRO A 59 -15.22 -30.37 14.63
C PRO A 59 -14.26 -31.16 13.70
N ALA A 60 -14.75 -32.16 12.96
CA ALA A 60 -13.92 -32.97 12.05
C ALA A 60 -13.49 -32.18 10.81
N LEU A 61 -14.41 -31.39 10.22
CA LEU A 61 -14.10 -30.48 9.12
C LEU A 61 -13.10 -29.39 9.52
N LEU A 62 -13.23 -28.84 10.73
CA LEU A 62 -12.28 -27.85 11.24
C LEU A 62 -10.90 -28.47 11.43
N GLY A 63 -10.79 -29.68 11.99
CA GLY A 63 -9.49 -30.37 12.17
C GLY A 63 -8.71 -30.54 10.86
N GLU A 64 -9.39 -30.94 9.78
CA GLU A 64 -8.77 -31.11 8.46
C GLU A 64 -8.32 -29.77 7.85
N ILE A 65 -9.10 -28.70 8.03
CA ILE A 65 -8.76 -27.35 7.57
C ILE A 65 -7.54 -26.80 8.33
N TRP A 66 -7.47 -27.03 9.65
CA TRP A 66 -6.36 -26.59 10.48
C TRP A 66 -5.03 -27.27 10.11
N GLU A 67 -5.06 -28.58 9.84
CA GLU A 67 -3.86 -29.31 9.40
C GLU A 67 -3.34 -28.81 8.04
N GLY A 68 -4.24 -28.48 7.11
CA GLY A 68 -3.89 -27.93 5.80
C GLY A 68 -3.25 -26.53 5.88
N ILE A 69 -3.77 -25.66 6.76
CA ILE A 69 -3.24 -24.31 6.96
C ILE A 69 -1.88 -24.33 7.66
N LEU A 70 -1.72 -25.15 8.69
CA LEU A 70 -0.44 -25.28 9.40
C LEU A 70 0.66 -25.89 8.53
N ARG A 71 0.29 -26.72 7.54
CA ARG A 71 1.22 -27.26 6.53
C ARG A 71 1.43 -26.36 5.32
N ALA A 72 0.63 -25.30 5.14
CA ALA A 72 0.70 -24.40 3.99
C ALA A 72 1.87 -23.41 4.10
N VAL A 73 3.10 -23.92 3.97
CA VAL A 73 4.33 -23.12 3.87
C VAL A 73 4.88 -23.21 2.45
N PRO A 74 5.33 -22.10 1.83
CA PRO A 74 6.00 -22.14 0.55
C PRO A 74 7.19 -23.12 0.57
N LYS A 75 7.09 -24.21 -0.19
CA LYS A 75 8.10 -25.27 -0.18
C LYS A 75 9.48 -24.80 -0.68
N LYS A 76 9.51 -23.80 -1.57
CA LYS A 76 10.71 -23.29 -2.24
C LYS A 76 10.66 -21.78 -2.44
N LYS A 77 11.83 -21.14 -2.42
CA LYS A 77 11.99 -19.72 -2.74
C LYS A 77 11.66 -19.47 -4.22
N THR A 78 10.92 -18.41 -4.51
CA THR A 78 10.60 -18.01 -5.89
C THR A 78 11.84 -17.48 -6.61
N SER A 79 12.02 -17.82 -7.89
CA SER A 79 13.10 -17.26 -8.71
C SER A 79 12.93 -15.75 -8.96
N HIS A 80 14.02 -15.06 -9.25
CA HIS A 80 14.01 -13.64 -9.56
C HIS A 80 13.07 -13.30 -10.73
N MET A 81 13.10 -14.11 -11.80
CA MET A 81 12.21 -13.99 -12.96
C MET A 81 10.72 -14.06 -12.55
N LYS A 82 10.33 -15.09 -11.80
CA LYS A 82 8.93 -15.27 -11.34
C LYS A 82 8.47 -14.13 -10.43
N LYS A 83 9.36 -13.60 -9.58
CA LYS A 83 9.08 -12.41 -8.76
C LYS A 83 8.85 -11.18 -9.62
N ARG A 84 9.74 -10.91 -10.59
CA ARG A 84 9.64 -9.74 -11.48
C ARG A 84 8.38 -9.77 -12.34
N HIS A 85 8.05 -10.90 -12.97
CA HIS A 85 6.81 -11.01 -13.75
C HIS A 85 5.57 -10.80 -12.87
N ARG A 86 5.54 -11.39 -11.67
CA ARG A 86 4.42 -11.17 -10.74
C ARG A 86 4.29 -9.71 -10.30
N GLN A 87 5.40 -9.00 -10.13
CA GLN A 87 5.39 -7.62 -9.62
C GLN A 87 5.15 -6.58 -10.71
N MET A 88 5.74 -6.76 -11.90
CA MET A 88 5.85 -5.70 -12.90
C MET A 88 5.00 -5.94 -14.16
N ALA A 89 4.66 -7.20 -14.49
CA ALA A 89 3.89 -7.47 -15.70
C ALA A 89 2.45 -6.95 -15.54
N GLY A 90 2.09 -5.93 -16.32
CA GLY A 90 0.73 -5.35 -16.33
C GLY A 90 0.33 -4.59 -15.06
N LYS A 91 1.27 -4.34 -14.14
CA LYS A 91 1.05 -3.64 -12.86
C LYS A 91 1.71 -2.26 -12.81
N ALA A 92 2.05 -1.71 -13.97
CA ALA A 92 2.59 -0.36 -14.07
C ALA A 92 1.53 0.66 -13.65
N LEU A 93 1.98 1.77 -13.05
CA LEU A 93 1.11 2.92 -12.81
C LEU A 93 0.66 3.48 -14.15
N LYS A 94 -0.65 3.65 -14.33
CA LYS A 94 -1.21 4.20 -15.57
C LYS A 94 -1.07 5.71 -15.57
N ASP A 95 -0.57 6.25 -16.68
CA ASP A 95 -0.49 7.69 -16.88
C ASP A 95 -1.88 8.32 -16.91
N GLN A 96 -2.02 9.45 -16.20
CA GLN A 96 -3.27 10.18 -16.12
C GLN A 96 -3.31 11.24 -17.22
N THR A 97 -3.94 10.92 -18.36
CA THR A 97 -4.10 11.85 -19.50
C THR A 97 -5.18 12.90 -19.28
N ALA A 98 -6.01 12.71 -18.26
CA ALA A 98 -7.18 13.54 -17.97
C ALA A 98 -6.85 14.85 -17.22
N ILE A 99 -5.87 15.62 -17.72
CA ILE A 99 -5.39 16.88 -17.11
C ILE A 99 -5.66 18.04 -18.09
N CYS A 100 -6.31 19.09 -17.61
CA CYS A 100 -6.60 20.31 -18.38
C CYS A 100 -6.17 21.57 -17.62
N LYS A 101 -6.05 22.69 -18.34
CA LYS A 101 -5.84 24.01 -17.73
C LYS A 101 -7.16 24.55 -17.15
N CYS A 102 -7.08 25.23 -16.03
CA CYS A 102 -8.20 25.91 -15.40
C CYS A 102 -8.51 27.21 -16.15
N PRO A 103 -9.79 27.49 -16.49
CA PRO A 103 -10.16 28.73 -17.18
C PRO A 103 -9.98 29.99 -16.33
N ALA A 104 -10.03 29.88 -15.00
CA ALA A 104 -9.95 31.03 -14.10
C ALA A 104 -8.51 31.38 -13.70
N CYS A 105 -7.72 30.39 -13.26
CA CYS A 105 -6.36 30.62 -12.76
C CYS A 105 -5.24 30.15 -13.70
N GLY A 106 -5.56 29.48 -14.80
CA GLY A 106 -4.57 28.90 -15.73
C GLY A 106 -3.83 27.66 -15.21
N GLY A 107 -3.97 27.30 -13.94
CA GLY A 107 -3.32 26.12 -13.33
C GLY A 107 -3.84 24.79 -13.84
N LEU A 108 -3.08 23.72 -13.64
CA LEU A 108 -3.49 22.37 -14.03
C LEU A 108 -4.56 21.82 -13.09
N LYS A 109 -5.60 21.20 -13.65
CA LYS A 109 -6.67 20.52 -12.93
C LYS A 109 -7.05 19.21 -13.63
N ARG A 110 -7.75 18.32 -12.93
CA ARG A 110 -8.34 17.12 -13.56
C ARG A 110 -9.54 17.49 -14.45
N MET A 111 -9.73 16.75 -15.53
CA MET A 111 -10.92 16.84 -16.38
C MET A 111 -12.18 16.54 -15.57
N HIS A 112 -13.25 17.30 -15.80
CA HIS A 112 -14.54 17.20 -15.08
C HIS A 112 -14.53 17.53 -13.58
N TYR A 113 -13.39 17.91 -12.99
CA TYR A 113 -13.31 18.39 -11.61
C TYR A 113 -13.15 19.92 -11.54
N LEU A 114 -13.66 20.51 -10.46
CA LEU A 114 -13.37 21.88 -10.06
C LEU A 114 -11.87 22.03 -9.74
N CYS A 115 -11.32 23.22 -10.00
CA CYS A 115 -9.91 23.50 -9.70
C CYS A 115 -9.71 23.63 -8.18
N PRO A 116 -8.78 22.85 -7.58
CA PRO A 116 -8.57 22.89 -6.12
C PRO A 116 -8.21 24.30 -5.65
N PHE A 117 -7.28 24.96 -6.34
CA PHE A 117 -6.80 26.29 -5.99
C PHE A 117 -7.90 27.36 -6.06
N CYS A 118 -8.73 27.36 -7.11
CA CYS A 118 -9.82 28.33 -7.22
C CYS A 118 -10.88 28.08 -6.15
N THR A 119 -11.24 26.81 -5.91
CA THR A 119 -12.24 26.48 -4.89
C THR A 119 -11.80 26.86 -3.49
N GLU A 120 -10.52 26.71 -3.15
CA GLU A 120 -10.01 27.12 -1.85
C GLU A 120 -10.08 28.64 -1.64
N LYS A 121 -9.74 29.43 -2.67
CA LYS A 121 -9.84 30.90 -2.62
C LYS A 121 -11.29 31.35 -2.45
N ILE A 122 -12.20 30.78 -3.24
CA ILE A 122 -13.63 31.10 -3.17
C ILE A 122 -14.21 30.72 -1.80
N LYS A 123 -13.86 29.54 -1.27
CA LYS A 123 -14.31 29.09 0.05
C LYS A 123 -13.85 30.02 1.17
N LYS A 124 -12.60 30.50 1.11
CA LYS A 124 -12.07 31.47 2.09
C LYS A 124 -12.85 32.78 2.03
N ALA A 125 -12.96 33.38 0.85
CA ALA A 125 -13.69 34.63 0.68
C ALA A 125 -15.16 34.53 1.13
N LEU A 126 -15.84 33.42 0.82
CA LEU A 126 -17.20 33.16 1.30
C LEU A 126 -17.26 33.03 2.82
N LYS A 127 -16.29 32.35 3.42
CA LYS A 127 -16.24 32.18 4.87
C LYS A 127 -16.03 33.51 5.57
N ASP A 128 -15.09 34.32 5.10
CA ASP A 128 -14.81 35.65 5.64
C ASP A 128 -16.08 36.52 5.58
N SER A 129 -16.81 36.48 4.46
CA SER A 129 -18.08 37.23 4.32
C SER A 129 -19.21 36.71 5.22
N VAL A 130 -19.23 35.43 5.57
CA VAL A 130 -20.23 34.88 6.51
C VAL A 130 -19.92 35.30 7.94
N GLU A 131 -18.63 35.34 8.32
CA GLU A 131 -18.19 35.78 9.64
C GLU A 131 -18.53 37.26 9.88
N ASP A 132 -18.35 38.14 8.88
CA ASP A 132 -18.73 39.56 8.96
C ASP A 132 -20.24 39.77 9.20
N HIS A 133 -21.10 38.87 8.71
CA HIS A 133 -22.55 38.93 8.91
C HIS A 133 -23.02 38.24 10.20
N ALA A 134 -22.17 37.41 10.82
CA ALA A 134 -22.50 36.65 12.02
C ALA A 134 -22.16 37.39 13.32
N GLU A 135 -21.39 38.48 13.26
CA GLU A 135 -21.14 39.36 14.40
C GLU A 135 -22.41 40.18 14.72
N PRO A 136 -23.11 39.94 15.85
CA PRO A 136 -24.24 40.77 16.24
C PRO A 136 -23.71 42.15 16.66
N ARG A 137 -24.22 43.20 16.00
CA ARG A 137 -23.95 44.59 16.39
C ARG A 137 -24.49 44.94 17.78
#